data_AF-A0A953PH02-F1
#
_entry.id   AF-A0A953PH02-F1
#
_cell.length_a   1.000
_cell.length_b   1.000
_cell.length_c   1.000
_cell.angle_alpha   90.00
_cell.angle_beta   90.00
_cell.angle_gamma   90.00
#
_symmetry.space_group_name_H-M   'P 1'
#
loop_
_entity.id
_entity.type
_entity.pdbx_description
1 polymer ?
#
loop_
_entity_poly.entity_id
_entity_poly.type
_entity_poly.pdbx_seq_one_letter_code
_entity_poly.pdbx_strand_id
1 'polypeptide(L)'
;MWRRLLVPVPLLLAGLTVTVDGQRNPPSRAQSLQAPSQLAEAQSVLARGDSTKAIAILSDYLQAHPKDISARLGLARAYVIAEQNDKAEAEFQTILNVAPANISALAALAELYLHEGQLDKA
;
A
#
# COMPACT_ATOMS: atom_id res chain seq x y z
N MET A 1 5.14 66.66 3.63
CA MET A 1 5.88 66.49 4.91
C MET A 1 4.79 66.20 5.97
N TRP A 2 4.61 65.08 6.66
CA TRP A 2 5.41 63.91 7.09
C TRP A 2 4.61 62.58 7.10
N ARG A 3 5.32 61.46 7.25
CA ARG A 3 4.92 60.03 7.22
C ARG A 3 4.26 59.52 8.51
N ARG A 4 3.29 58.59 8.38
CA ARG A 4 3.07 57.36 9.19
C ARG A 4 1.85 56.61 8.60
N LEU A 5 2.04 55.58 7.77
CA LEU A 5 2.07 54.15 8.13
C LEU A 5 0.92 53.71 9.07
N LEU A 6 -0.17 53.20 8.50
CA LEU A 6 -0.92 52.07 9.05
C LEU A 6 -1.64 51.36 7.89
N VAL A 7 -1.19 50.16 7.57
CA VAL A 7 -1.81 49.26 6.58
C VAL A 7 -2.84 48.41 7.34
N PRO A 8 -4.14 48.40 6.98
CA PRO A 8 -5.03 47.35 7.44
C PRO A 8 -4.86 46.10 6.56
N VAL A 9 -4.56 45.00 7.26
CA VAL A 9 -4.36 43.61 6.84
C VAL A 9 -5.59 43.08 6.05
N PRO A 10 -5.40 42.20 5.04
CA PRO A 10 -6.49 41.71 4.20
C PRO A 10 -7.31 40.62 4.89
N LEU A 11 -8.64 40.64 4.72
CA LEU A 11 -9.53 39.55 5.12
C LEU A 11 -9.84 38.68 3.89
N LEU A 12 -9.25 37.50 3.89
CA LEU A 12 -9.42 36.41 2.95
C LEU A 12 -10.87 35.90 2.92
N LEU A 13 -11.47 35.85 1.73
CA LEU A 13 -12.46 34.83 1.40
C LEU A 13 -11.91 34.00 0.23
N ALA A 14 -11.02 33.09 0.61
CA ALA A 14 -10.57 32.00 -0.24
C ALA A 14 -11.72 31.00 -0.40
N GLY A 15 -12.51 31.15 -1.46
CA GLY A 15 -13.37 30.08 -1.97
C GLY A 15 -12.52 29.05 -2.71
N LEU A 16 -11.68 28.30 -1.98
CA LEU A 16 -11.04 27.10 -2.53
C LEU A 16 -12.02 25.94 -2.39
N THR A 17 -12.43 25.43 -3.55
CA THR A 17 -13.07 24.14 -3.70
C THR A 17 -12.18 23.07 -3.05
N VAL A 18 -12.60 22.55 -1.89
CA VAL A 18 -11.98 21.34 -1.36
C VAL A 18 -12.45 20.19 -2.24
N THR A 19 -11.51 19.83 -3.11
CA THR A 19 -11.32 18.61 -3.85
C THR A 19 -11.83 17.37 -3.13
N VAL A 20 -12.37 16.43 -3.91
CA VAL A 20 -12.63 15.03 -3.53
C VAL A 20 -11.45 14.48 -2.73
N ASP A 21 -11.57 14.40 -1.40
CA ASP A 21 -10.62 13.69 -0.56
C ASP A 21 -11.21 12.30 -0.30
N GLY A 22 -10.71 11.33 -1.07
CA GLY A 22 -11.02 9.93 -0.87
C GLY A 22 -10.59 9.52 0.53
N GLN A 23 -11.56 9.35 1.44
CA GLN A 23 -11.58 8.42 2.58
C GLN A 23 -10.18 8.02 3.09
N ARG A 24 -9.36 8.98 3.52
CA ARG A 24 -8.19 8.71 4.36
C ARG A 24 -8.68 8.65 5.79
N ASN A 25 -9.23 7.49 6.17
CA ASN A 25 -9.45 7.16 7.57
C ASN A 25 -8.08 7.04 8.26
N PRO A 26 -7.75 7.87 9.27
CA PRO A 26 -6.52 7.67 10.04
C PRO A 26 -6.65 6.40 10.88
N PRO A 27 -5.61 5.54 10.94
CA PRO A 27 -5.68 4.29 11.70
C PRO A 27 -5.89 4.61 13.18
N SER A 28 -6.99 4.08 13.70
CA SER A 28 -7.38 4.25 15.09
C SER A 28 -6.49 3.35 15.94
N ARG A 29 -5.86 3.90 16.98
CA ARG A 29 -4.97 3.21 17.96
C ARG A 29 -5.48 1.87 18.53
N ALA A 30 -6.74 1.49 18.28
CA ALA A 30 -7.30 0.18 18.58
C ALA A 30 -6.84 -0.96 17.62
N GLN A 31 -6.41 -0.64 16.39
CA GLN A 31 -5.99 -1.62 15.38
C GLN A 31 -4.64 -2.27 15.69
N SER A 32 -3.75 -1.59 16.44
CA SER A 32 -2.41 -2.09 16.75
C SER A 32 -2.40 -3.35 17.64
N LEU A 33 -3.51 -3.67 18.31
CA LEU A 33 -3.66 -4.91 19.09
C LEU A 33 -4.12 -6.10 18.24
N GLN A 34 -4.46 -5.90 16.97
CA GLN A 34 -4.98 -6.93 16.07
C GLN A 34 -3.92 -7.47 15.09
N ALA A 35 -2.66 -7.02 15.19
CA ALA A 35 -1.60 -7.38 14.24
C ALA A 35 -1.49 -8.90 13.91
N PRO A 36 -1.47 -9.84 14.88
CA PRO A 36 -1.44 -11.27 14.55
C PRO A 36 -2.75 -11.77 13.93
N SER A 37 -3.90 -11.23 14.36
CA SER A 37 -5.21 -11.59 13.81
C SER A 37 -5.45 -11.05 12.40
N GLN A 38 -4.90 -9.88 12.07
CA GLN A 38 -5.03 -9.25 10.75
C GLN A 38 -4.28 -10.03 9.68
N LEU A 39 -3.08 -10.54 9.98
CA LEU A 39 -2.35 -11.42 9.06
C LEU A 39 -3.08 -12.75 8.84
N ALA A 40 -3.59 -13.37 9.89
CA ALA A 40 -4.37 -14.59 9.77
C ALA A 40 -5.67 -14.36 8.97
N GLU A 41 -6.35 -13.23 9.20
CA GLU A 41 -7.53 -12.85 8.42
C GLU A 41 -7.17 -12.64 6.96
N ALA A 42 -6.12 -11.88 6.65
CA ALA A 42 -5.65 -11.64 5.29
C ALA A 42 -5.33 -12.95 4.56
N GLN A 43 -4.65 -13.89 5.22
CA GLN A 43 -4.37 -15.22 4.65
C GLN A 43 -5.66 -16.01 4.38
N SER A 44 -6.64 -15.96 5.30
CA SER A 44 -7.93 -16.62 5.10
C SER A 44 -8.74 -16.01 3.94
N VAL A 45 -8.62 -14.70 3.74
CA VAL A 45 -9.32 -13.94 2.70
C VAL A 45 -8.66 -14.20 1.34
N LEU A 46 -7.33 -14.25 1.31
CA LEU A 46 -6.55 -14.71 0.15
C LEU A 46 -6.91 -16.13 -0.28
N ALA A 47 -7.01 -17.06 0.67
CA ALA A 47 -7.39 -18.45 0.39
C ALA A 47 -8.82 -18.58 -0.17
N ARG A 48 -9.68 -17.59 0.08
CA ARG A 48 -11.04 -17.50 -0.45
C ARG A 48 -11.12 -16.76 -1.79
N GLY A 49 -10.00 -16.23 -2.29
CA GLY A 49 -9.94 -15.47 -3.54
C GLY A 49 -10.46 -14.03 -3.44
N ASP A 50 -10.80 -13.54 -2.24
CA ASP A 50 -11.24 -12.16 -2.04
C ASP A 50 -10.00 -11.24 -1.96
N SER A 51 -9.36 -11.05 -3.11
CA SER A 51 -8.15 -10.24 -3.25
C SER A 51 -8.36 -8.79 -2.81
N THR A 52 -9.57 -8.23 -3.00
CA THR A 52 -9.89 -6.85 -2.62
C THR A 52 -9.80 -6.65 -1.11
N LYS A 53 -10.45 -7.53 -0.34
CA LYS A 53 -10.40 -7.44 1.13
C LYS A 53 -9.00 -7.78 1.65
N ALA A 54 -8.29 -8.72 1.04
CA ALA A 54 -6.91 -9.04 1.40
C ALA A 54 -5.98 -7.83 1.22
N ILE A 55 -6.06 -7.13 0.08
CA ILE A 55 -5.29 -5.91 -0.21
C ILE A 55 -5.54 -4.87 0.88
N ALA A 56 -6.80 -4.63 1.25
CA ALA A 56 -7.15 -3.63 2.26
C ALA A 56 -6.54 -3.95 3.62
N ILE A 57 -6.70 -5.20 4.10
CA ILE A 57 -6.17 -5.62 5.40
C ILE A 57 -4.64 -5.55 5.42
N LEU A 58 -3.98 -6.06 4.38
CA LEU A 58 -2.52 -6.11 4.32
C LEU A 58 -1.89 -4.73 4.15
N SER A 59 -2.53 -3.85 3.37
CA SER A 59 -2.08 -2.46 3.21
C SER A 59 -2.17 -1.70 4.54
N ASP A 60 -3.27 -1.87 5.28
CA ASP A 60 -3.44 -1.27 6.62
C ASP A 60 -2.41 -1.82 7.61
N TYR A 61 -2.22 -3.14 7.64
CA TYR A 61 -1.23 -3.81 8.47
C TYR A 61 0.19 -3.28 8.20
N LEU A 62 0.56 -3.12 6.93
CA LEU A 62 1.88 -2.64 6.52
C LEU A 62 2.13 -1.17 6.88
N GLN A 63 1.10 -0.37 7.19
CA GLN A 63 1.33 0.98 7.74
C GLN A 63 1.98 0.92 9.12
N ALA A 64 1.59 -0.04 9.95
CA ALA A 64 2.17 -0.27 11.27
C ALA A 64 3.44 -1.14 11.21
N HIS A 65 3.53 -2.05 10.24
CA HIS A 65 4.61 -3.02 10.10
C HIS A 65 5.27 -2.97 8.71
N PRO A 66 5.87 -1.82 8.31
CA PRO A 66 6.31 -1.58 6.93
C PRO A 66 7.43 -2.50 6.42
N LYS A 67 8.10 -3.22 7.33
CA LYS A 67 9.20 -4.14 7.06
C LYS A 67 8.80 -5.62 7.16
N ASP A 68 7.53 -5.92 7.42
CA ASP A 68 7.07 -7.31 7.48
C ASP A 68 7.04 -7.91 6.07
N ILE A 69 8.03 -8.76 5.80
CA ILE A 69 8.19 -9.44 4.51
C ILE A 69 7.03 -10.40 4.23
N SER A 70 6.52 -11.08 5.25
CA SER A 70 5.41 -12.03 5.10
C SER A 70 4.12 -11.29 4.70
N ALA A 71 3.87 -10.14 5.32
CA ALA A 71 2.75 -9.28 4.98
C ALA A 71 2.88 -8.71 3.55
N ARG A 72 4.07 -8.24 3.16
CA ARG A 72 4.34 -7.78 1.78
C ARG A 72 4.15 -8.90 0.75
N LEU A 73 4.61 -10.12 1.06
CA LEU A 73 4.40 -11.28 0.19
C LEU A 73 2.91 -11.58 0.03
N GLY A 74 2.14 -11.50 1.10
CA GLY A 74 0.69 -11.62 1.06
C GLY A 74 0.06 -10.54 0.17
N LEU A 75 0.52 -9.29 0.28
CA LEU A 75 -0.02 -8.16 -0.48
C LEU A 75 0.27 -8.31 -1.97
N ALA A 76 1.51 -8.69 -2.32
CA ALA A 76 1.91 -8.97 -3.68
C ALA A 76 1.04 -10.08 -4.31
N ARG A 77 0.84 -11.19 -3.59
CA ARG A 77 -0.06 -12.28 -4.04
C ARG A 77 -1.50 -11.82 -4.20
N ALA A 78 -1.99 -10.97 -3.31
CA ALA A 78 -3.32 -10.38 -3.41
C ALA A 78 -3.45 -9.57 -4.71
N TYR A 79 -2.42 -8.80 -5.07
CA TYR A 79 -2.39 -8.07 -6.32
C TYR A 79 -2.33 -8.97 -7.56
N VAL A 80 -1.59 -10.08 -7.52
CA VAL A 80 -1.59 -11.07 -8.63
C VAL A 80 -3.01 -11.62 -8.86
N ILE A 81 -3.70 -12.03 -7.79
CA ILE A 81 -5.09 -12.55 -7.89
C ILE A 81 -6.05 -11.47 -8.38
N ALA A 82 -5.80 -10.20 -8.06
CA ALA A 82 -6.57 -9.07 -8.55
C ALA A 82 -6.18 -8.60 -9.96
N GLU A 83 -5.30 -9.32 -10.67
CA GLU A 83 -4.74 -8.97 -11.98
C GLU A 83 -4.04 -7.60 -12.00
N GLN A 84 -3.58 -7.12 -10.84
CA GLN A 84 -2.85 -5.86 -10.67
C GLN A 84 -1.33 -6.13 -10.68
N ASN A 85 -0.85 -6.72 -11.77
CA ASN A 85 0.50 -7.26 -11.86
C ASN A 85 1.60 -6.21 -11.64
N ASP A 86 1.44 -4.98 -12.14
CA ASP A 86 2.39 -3.89 -11.89
C ASP A 86 2.61 -3.63 -10.39
N LYS A 87 1.54 -3.72 -9.58
CA LYS A 87 1.62 -3.54 -8.13
C LYS A 87 2.20 -4.77 -7.44
N ALA A 88 1.88 -5.96 -7.94
CA ALA A 88 2.49 -7.18 -7.44
C ALA A 88 4.01 -7.18 -7.65
N GLU A 89 4.47 -6.82 -8.85
CA GLU A 89 5.88 -6.67 -9.19
C GLU A 89 6.58 -5.68 -8.24
N ALA A 90 5.99 -4.50 -8.03
CA ALA A 90 6.57 -3.49 -7.13
C ALA A 90 6.76 -4.00 -5.69
N GLU A 91 5.79 -4.76 -5.17
CA GLU A 91 5.88 -5.36 -3.84
C GLU A 91 6.94 -6.48 -3.79
N PHE A 92 7.01 -7.35 -4.81
CA PHE A 92 8.05 -8.37 -4.91
C PHE A 92 9.45 -7.76 -5.01
N GLN A 93 9.64 -6.74 -5.83
CA GLN A 93 10.90 -6.01 -5.92
C GLN A 93 11.28 -5.36 -4.58
N THR A 94 10.31 -4.79 -3.87
CA THR A 94 10.54 -4.24 -2.52
C THR A 94 11.03 -5.32 -1.55
N ILE A 95 10.46 -6.53 -1.61
CA ILE A 95 10.94 -7.66 -0.81
C ILE A 95 12.36 -8.04 -1.20
N LEU A 96 12.66 -8.14 -2.49
CA LEU A 96 13.99 -8.51 -2.99
C LEU A 96 15.06 -7.46 -2.70
N ASN A 97 14.69 -6.19 -2.60
CA ASN A 97 15.61 -5.12 -2.17
C ASN A 97 16.04 -5.28 -0.70
N VAL A 98 15.18 -5.85 0.15
CA VAL A 98 15.48 -6.09 1.58
C VAL A 98 16.05 -7.49 1.82
N ALA A 99 15.53 -8.48 1.10
CA ALA A 99 15.90 -9.88 1.19
C ALA A 99 16.12 -10.46 -0.23
N PRO A 100 17.30 -10.21 -0.83
CA PRO A 100 17.60 -10.62 -2.21
C PRO A 100 17.51 -12.14 -2.44
N ALA A 101 17.73 -12.93 -1.40
CA ALA A 101 17.67 -14.39 -1.44
C ALA A 101 16.27 -14.95 -1.06
N ASN A 102 15.23 -14.12 -1.03
CA ASN A 102 13.88 -14.58 -0.73
C ASN A 102 13.32 -15.41 -1.89
N ILE A 103 13.43 -16.73 -1.76
CA ILE A 103 13.00 -17.71 -2.78
C ILE A 103 11.52 -17.52 -3.14
N SER A 104 10.66 -17.20 -2.16
CA SER A 104 9.23 -17.01 -2.41
C SER A 104 8.95 -15.79 -3.28
N ALA A 105 9.68 -14.69 -3.10
CA ALA A 105 9.54 -13.49 -3.93
C ALA A 105 10.15 -13.71 -5.32
N LEU A 106 11.32 -14.36 -5.42
CA LEU A 106 11.95 -14.69 -6.70
C LEU A 106 11.04 -15.59 -7.54
N ALA A 107 10.54 -16.68 -6.96
CA ALA A 107 9.68 -17.63 -7.66
C ALA A 107 8.37 -16.98 -8.14
N ALA A 108 7.74 -16.17 -7.27
CA ALA A 108 6.49 -15.49 -7.63
C ALA A 108 6.68 -14.42 -8.70
N LEU A 109 7.80 -13.69 -8.69
CA LEU A 109 8.11 -12.70 -9.71
C LEU A 109 8.42 -13.37 -11.07
N ALA A 110 9.17 -14.48 -11.06
CA ALA A 110 9.41 -15.27 -12.27
C ALA A 110 8.09 -15.78 -12.86
N GLU A 111 7.21 -16.34 -12.03
CA GLU A 111 5.87 -16.80 -12.46
C GLU A 111 5.04 -15.66 -13.06
N LEU A 112 5.09 -14.48 -12.44
CA LEU A 112 4.41 -13.28 -12.93
C LEU A 112 4.91 -12.89 -14.34
N TYR A 113 6.23 -12.82 -14.55
CA TYR A 113 6.80 -12.46 -15.85
C TYR A 113 6.55 -13.51 -16.93
N LEU A 114 6.57 -14.79 -16.58
CA LEU A 114 6.20 -15.88 -17.49
C LEU A 114 4.75 -15.74 -17.95
N HIS A 115 3.84 -15.41 -17.03
CA HIS A 115 2.41 -15.25 -17.34
C HIS A 115 2.13 -14.00 -18.19
N GLU A 116 2.90 -12.92 -18.02
CA GLU A 116 2.80 -11.70 -18.84
C GLU A 116 3.46 -11.81 -20.22
N GLY A 117 4.12 -12.93 -20.52
CA GLY A 117 4.91 -13.07 -21.75
C GLY A 117 6.18 -12.22 -21.78
N GLN A 118 6.57 -11.65 -20.63
CA GLN A 118 7.81 -10.89 -20.45
C GLN A 118 8.97 -11.82 -20.13
N LEU A 119 9.25 -12.78 -21.02
CA LEU A 119 10.27 -13.81 -20.84
C LEU A 119 11.69 -13.22 -20.62
N ASP A 120 11.94 -12.00 -21.07
CA ASP A 120 13.23 -11.33 -20.93
C ASP A 120 13.53 -10.88 -19.48
N LYS A 121 12.53 -10.85 -18.59
CA LYS A 121 12.66 -10.43 -17.18
C LYS A 121 12.66 -11.58 -16.16
N ALA A 122 12.37 -12.81 -16.59
CA ALA A 122 12.31 -14.02 -15.74
C ALA A 122 13.70 -14.66 -15.56
#